data_AF-A0A497PL89-F1
#
_entry.id   AF-A0A497PL89-F1
#
_cell.length_a   1.000
_cell.length_b   1.000
_cell.length_c   1.000
_cell.angle_alpha   90.00
_cell.angle_beta   90.00
_cell.angle_gamma   90.00
#
_symmetry.space_group_name_H-M   'P 1'
#
loop_
_entity.id
_entity.type
_entity.pdbx_description
1 polymer ?
#
loop_
_entity_poly.entity_id
_entity_poly.type
_entity_poly.pdbx_seq_one_letter_code
_entity_poly.pdbx_strand_id
1 'polypeptide(L)'
;MTLDRIAPTATITVPVFLPSIGFFIVTWNGNDNLSGLASYDVRYKNGEDGSWIDLRSQTTTTSVFFVGEAGHNYYFQIRARDLAGNVAVFSAEQGVLGDPPKIYLPFINR
;
A
#
# COMPACT_ATOMS: atom_id res chain seq x y z
N MET A 1 20.54 -17.67 21.74
CA MET A 1 19.64 -16.60 21.25
C MET A 1 20.52 -15.57 20.58
N THR A 2 20.45 -15.44 19.26
CA THR A 2 21.23 -14.46 18.51
C THR A 2 20.55 -13.10 18.60
N LEU A 3 21.30 -12.06 18.94
CA LEU A 3 20.80 -10.69 18.85
C LEU A 3 20.56 -10.37 17.37
N ASP A 4 19.34 -9.96 17.05
CA ASP A 4 18.96 -9.52 15.71
C ASP A 4 18.99 -7.99 15.63
N ARG A 5 19.68 -7.47 14.60
CA ARG A 5 19.86 -6.05 14.32
C ARG A 5 19.60 -5.74 12.85
N ILE A 6 19.07 -6.70 12.10
CA ILE A 6 18.85 -6.59 10.67
C ILE A 6 17.41 -6.11 10.49
N ALA A 7 17.23 -4.97 9.84
CA ALA A 7 15.90 -4.49 9.56
C ALA A 7 15.18 -5.41 8.55
N PRO A 8 13.86 -5.61 8.71
CA PRO A 8 13.09 -6.38 7.75
C PRO A 8 12.95 -5.66 6.41
N THR A 9 12.37 -6.33 5.43
CA THR A 9 11.98 -5.75 4.14
C THR A 9 10.47 -5.82 3.96
N ALA A 10 9.91 -4.90 3.17
CA ALA A 10 8.51 -4.93 2.78
C ALA A 10 8.31 -4.34 1.37
N THR A 11 7.34 -4.90 0.65
CA THR A 11 7.02 -4.50 -0.72
C THR A 11 5.50 -4.45 -0.90
N ILE A 12 5.02 -3.39 -1.54
CA ILE A 12 3.65 -3.29 -2.02
C ILE A 12 3.54 -4.03 -3.36
N THR A 13 2.57 -4.91 -3.47
CA THR A 13 2.13 -5.42 -4.77
C THR A 13 1.21 -4.39 -5.39
N VAL A 14 1.39 -4.11 -6.68
CA VAL A 14 0.65 -3.07 -7.42
C VAL A 14 -0.84 -3.12 -7.08
N PRO A 15 -1.42 -2.03 -6.58
CA PRO A 15 -2.83 -2.00 -6.22
C PRO A 15 -3.74 -2.30 -7.42
N VAL A 16 -4.75 -3.14 -7.21
CA VAL A 16 -5.74 -3.46 -8.25
C VAL A 16 -6.98 -2.62 -8.02
N PHE A 17 -7.37 -1.82 -9.01
CA PHE A 17 -8.64 -1.09 -9.00
C PHE A 17 -9.81 -2.01 -9.32
N LEU A 18 -10.87 -1.96 -8.51
CA LEU A 18 -12.09 -2.72 -8.73
C LEU A 18 -13.27 -1.76 -9.00
N PRO A 19 -13.59 -1.49 -10.28
CA PRO A 19 -14.58 -0.46 -10.65
C PRO A 19 -16.01 -0.79 -10.23
N SER A 20 -16.35 -2.07 -10.08
CA SER A 20 -17.69 -2.51 -9.65
C SER A 20 -18.03 -2.12 -8.21
N ILE A 21 -17.02 -1.79 -7.41
CA ILE A 21 -17.14 -1.55 -5.96
C ILE A 21 -16.42 -0.27 -5.49
N GLY A 22 -15.67 0.40 -6.37
CA GLY A 22 -15.16 1.76 -6.16
C GLY A 22 -13.95 1.88 -5.24
N PHE A 23 -13.10 0.85 -5.17
CA PHE A 23 -11.90 0.88 -4.32
C PHE A 23 -10.71 0.14 -4.93
N PHE A 24 -9.52 0.39 -4.38
CA PHE A 24 -8.29 -0.33 -4.64
C PHE A 24 -8.09 -1.41 -3.59
N ILE A 25 -7.63 -2.58 -4.01
CA ILE A 25 -7.03 -3.55 -3.09
C ILE A 25 -5.54 -3.29 -3.07
N VAL A 26 -5.03 -2.76 -1.96
CA VAL A 26 -3.60 -2.62 -1.71
C VAL A 26 -3.15 -3.85 -0.93
N THR A 27 -2.22 -4.61 -1.48
CA THR A 27 -1.63 -5.79 -0.84
C THR A 27 -0.13 -5.62 -0.68
N TRP A 28 0.42 -6.30 0.32
CA TRP A 28 1.85 -6.24 0.59
C TRP A 28 2.36 -7.53 1.20
N ASN A 29 3.68 -7.68 1.13
CA ASN A 29 4.42 -8.75 1.77
C ASN A 29 5.65 -8.17 2.47
N GLY A 30 6.18 -8.92 3.42
CA GLY A 30 7.45 -8.62 4.06
C GLY A 30 8.28 -9.87 4.28
N ASN A 31 9.55 -9.67 4.60
CA ASN A 31 10.47 -10.73 4.96
C ASN A 31 11.43 -10.27 6.05
N ASP A 32 11.66 -11.16 7.02
CA ASP A 32 12.76 -11.08 7.97
C ASP A 32 13.41 -12.46 8.12
N ASN A 33 14.74 -12.51 8.22
CA ASN A 33 15.50 -13.77 8.19
C ASN A 33 15.84 -14.30 9.60
N LEU A 34 15.53 -13.56 10.67
CA LEU A 34 16.00 -13.88 12.02
C LEU A 34 14.87 -13.86 13.05
N SER A 35 14.38 -12.69 13.43
CA SER A 35 13.38 -12.54 14.49
C SER A 35 11.94 -12.69 13.99
N GLY A 36 11.69 -12.57 12.70
CA GLY A 36 10.36 -12.60 12.10
C GLY A 36 9.64 -11.24 12.19
N LEU A 37 8.52 -11.12 11.48
CA LEU A 37 7.81 -9.83 11.33
C LEU A 37 6.82 -9.59 12.47
N ALA A 38 6.86 -8.38 13.02
CA ALA A 38 5.92 -7.92 14.04
C ALA A 38 4.75 -7.15 13.43
N SER A 39 5.00 -6.20 12.53
CA SER A 39 3.95 -5.33 11.97
C SER A 39 4.39 -4.53 10.75
N TYR A 40 3.44 -3.84 10.14
CA TYR A 40 3.63 -2.96 8.99
C TYR A 40 3.06 -1.55 9.24
N ASP A 41 3.71 -0.55 8.66
CA ASP A 41 3.13 0.78 8.49
C ASP A 41 2.93 1.03 6.99
N VAL A 42 1.70 1.39 6.59
CA VAL A 42 1.32 1.68 5.21
C VAL A 42 0.89 3.13 5.13
N ARG A 43 1.38 3.84 4.12
CA ARG A 43 1.03 5.23 3.85
C ARG A 43 0.70 5.44 2.38
N TYR A 44 -0.09 6.47 2.11
CA TYR A 44 -0.47 6.86 0.77
C TYR A 44 -0.28 8.37 0.57
N LYS A 45 -0.18 8.82 -0.68
CA LYS A 45 -0.31 10.22 -1.07
C LYS A 45 -1.17 10.34 -2.32
N ASN A 46 -1.77 11.52 -2.51
CA ASN A 46 -2.56 11.87 -3.68
C ASN A 46 -1.74 12.81 -4.57
N GLY A 47 -1.44 12.36 -5.79
CA GLY A 47 -0.52 13.05 -6.70
C GLY A 47 0.95 12.82 -6.35
N GLU A 48 1.82 13.07 -7.33
CA GLU A 48 3.27 12.88 -7.20
C GLU A 48 3.86 13.82 -6.14
N ASP A 49 3.36 15.05 -6.07
CA ASP A 49 3.75 16.08 -5.10
C ASP A 49 2.92 16.05 -3.80
N GLY A 50 2.08 15.02 -3.63
CA GLY A 50 1.23 14.87 -2.46
C GLY A 50 2.02 14.63 -1.18
N SER A 51 1.47 15.07 -0.04
CA SER A 51 2.01 14.70 1.27
C SER A 51 1.61 13.28 1.66
N TRP A 52 2.52 12.57 2.32
CA TRP A 52 2.26 11.23 2.84
C TRP A 52 1.29 11.25 4.02
N ILE A 53 0.29 10.37 3.96
CA ILE A 53 -0.75 10.16 4.97
C ILE A 53 -0.71 8.70 5.42
N ASP A 54 -0.74 8.46 6.72
CA ASP A 54 -0.77 7.10 7.27
C ASP A 54 -2.13 6.44 6.99
N LEU A 55 -2.09 5.29 6.31
CA LEU A 55 -3.27 4.46 6.02
C LEU A 55 -3.46 3.38 7.08
N ARG A 56 -2.36 2.76 7.51
CA ARG A 56 -2.29 1.78 8.58
C ARG A 56 -0.99 1.96 9.36
N SER A 57 -1.06 1.81 10.67
CA SER A 57 0.10 1.86 11.56
C SER A 57 0.12 0.59 12.39
N GLN A 58 1.31 0.00 12.53
CA GLN A 58 1.56 -1.24 13.28
C GLN A 58 0.53 -2.37 13.01
N THR A 59 0.12 -2.55 11.76
CA THR A 59 -0.84 -3.60 11.39
C THR A 59 -0.16 -4.94 11.14
N THR A 60 -0.85 -6.04 11.43
CA THR A 60 -0.42 -7.40 11.06
C THR A 60 -1.09 -7.91 9.79
N THR A 61 -2.06 -7.15 9.23
CA THR A 61 -2.70 -7.54 7.97
C THR A 61 -1.72 -7.38 6.81
N THR A 62 -2.05 -8.03 5.69
CA THR A 62 -1.27 -7.98 4.43
C THR A 62 -2.05 -7.33 3.29
N SER A 63 -3.20 -6.75 3.61
CA SER A 63 -4.02 -6.01 2.65
C SER A 63 -4.91 -4.98 3.33
N VAL A 64 -5.35 -3.99 2.54
CA VAL A 64 -6.39 -3.03 2.90
C VAL A 64 -7.17 -2.59 1.67
N PHE A 65 -8.46 -2.32 1.86
CA PHE A 65 -9.26 -1.60 0.87
C PHE A 65 -9.00 -0.10 1.01
N PHE A 66 -8.63 0.54 -0.09
CA PHE A 66 -8.42 1.98 -0.16
C PHE A 66 -9.46 2.61 -1.08
N VAL A 67 -10.27 3.52 -0.55
CA VAL A 67 -11.25 4.27 -1.33
C VAL A 67 -10.60 5.59 -1.74
N GLY A 68 -10.40 5.76 -3.05
CA GLY A 68 -9.90 6.98 -3.64
C GLY A 68 -11.01 7.77 -4.33
N GLU A 69 -10.66 8.96 -4.79
CA GLU A 69 -11.48 9.84 -5.60
C GLU A 69 -11.15 9.64 -7.08
N ALA A 70 -12.18 9.64 -7.94
CA ALA A 70 -12.00 9.45 -9.37
C ALA A 70 -11.17 10.58 -9.99
N GLY A 71 -10.25 10.24 -10.88
CA GLY A 71 -9.37 11.20 -11.56
C GLY A 71 -8.12 11.61 -10.76
N HIS A 72 -7.93 11.06 -9.56
CA HIS A 72 -6.71 11.24 -8.77
C HIS A 72 -5.68 10.14 -9.04
N ASN A 73 -4.41 10.40 -8.77
CA ASN A 73 -3.38 9.36 -8.80
C ASN A 73 -2.94 9.07 -7.37
N TYR A 74 -2.91 7.79 -7.00
CA TYR A 74 -2.54 7.39 -5.66
C TYR A 74 -1.23 6.65 -5.67
N TYR A 75 -0.41 6.94 -4.67
CA TYR A 75 0.89 6.33 -4.49
C TYR A 75 0.97 5.76 -3.09
N PHE A 76 1.57 4.58 -2.96
CA PHE A 76 1.64 3.87 -1.70
C PHE A 76 3.08 3.51 -1.36
N GLN A 77 3.37 3.48 -0.06
CA GLN A 77 4.61 2.97 0.49
C GLN A 77 4.34 2.15 1.75
N ILE A 78 5.25 1.22 2.03
CA ILE A 78 5.19 0.37 3.20
C ILE A 78 6.54 0.27 3.88
N ARG A 79 6.56 0.06 5.19
CA ARG A 79 7.71 -0.48 5.91
C ARG A 79 7.27 -1.58 6.87
N ALA A 80 8.18 -2.51 7.15
CA ALA A 80 7.99 -3.54 8.16
C ALA A 80 8.73 -3.21 9.46
N ARG A 81 8.29 -3.84 10.55
CA ARG A 81 8.97 -3.91 11.84
C ARG A 81 9.10 -5.37 12.23
N ASP A 82 10.24 -5.76 12.76
CA ASP A 82 10.48 -7.14 13.22
C ASP A 82 10.20 -7.30 14.73
N LEU A 83 10.29 -8.53 15.22
CA LEU A 83 10.09 -8.86 16.64
C LEU A 83 11.28 -8.45 17.54
N ALA A 84 12.45 -8.14 16.95
CA ALA A 84 13.60 -7.58 17.66
C ALA A 84 13.55 -6.05 17.82
N GLY A 85 12.58 -5.39 17.18
CA GLY A 85 12.37 -3.94 17.23
C GLY A 85 13.07 -3.16 16.12
N ASN A 86 13.66 -3.82 15.12
CA ASN A 86 14.22 -3.15 13.96
C ASN A 86 13.09 -2.68 13.03
N VAL A 87 13.25 -1.47 12.48
CA VAL A 87 12.26 -0.82 11.61
C VAL A 87 12.90 -0.58 10.25
N ALA A 88 12.22 -1.06 9.20
CA ALA A 88 12.67 -0.85 7.83
C ALA A 88 12.54 0.61 7.39
N VAL A 89 13.34 1.00 6.41
CA VAL A 89 13.01 2.17 5.58
C VAL A 89 11.72 1.91 4.81
N PHE A 90 11.03 2.98 4.39
CA PHE A 90 9.89 2.82 3.48
C PHE A 90 10.35 2.26 2.14
N SER A 91 9.51 1.40 1.56
CA SER A 91 9.68 0.80 0.25
C SER A 91 9.76 1.85 -0.86
N ALA A 92 10.16 1.41 -2.05
CA ALA A 92 9.88 2.18 -3.26
C ALA A 92 8.37 2.48 -3.36
N GLU A 93 8.07 3.64 -3.94
CA GLU A 93 6.71 4.08 -4.21
C GLU A 93 6.03 3.20 -5.26
N GLN A 94 4.79 2.81 -5.00
CA GLN A 94 3.95 2.09 -5.96
C GLN A 94 2.73 2.93 -6.30
N GLY A 95 2.66 3.39 -7.55
CA GLY A 95 1.58 4.23 -8.06
C GLY A 95 0.46 3.42 -8.71
N VAL A 96 -0.77 3.89 -8.55
CA VAL A 96 -1.94 3.44 -9.31
C VAL A 96 -2.73 4.66 -9.78
N LEU A 97 -3.12 4.65 -11.05
CA LEU A 97 -3.99 5.69 -11.60
C LEU A 97 -5.41 5.47 -11.07
N GLY A 98 -6.02 6.51 -10.53
CA GLY A 98 -7.31 6.43 -9.84
C GLY A 98 -8.52 6.21 -10.75
N ASP A 99 -8.35 6.41 -12.06
CA ASP A 99 -9.14 5.88 -13.18
C ASP A 99 -8.60 6.50 -14.50
N PRO A 100 -8.61 5.81 -15.67
CA PRO A 100 -8.56 6.45 -16.98
C PRO A 100 -9.85 7.27 -17.23
N PRO A 101 -9.85 8.27 -18.14
CA PRO A 101 -10.99 9.17 -18.34
C PRO A 101 -12.30 8.40 -18.54
N LYS A 102 -13.35 8.79 -17.82
CA LYS A 102 -14.71 8.29 -18.04
C LYS A 102 -15.12 8.53 -19.49
N ILE A 103 -14.95 7.56 -20.37
CA ILE A 103 -15.73 7.52 -21.60
C ILE A 103 -17.14 7.13 -21.16
N TYR A 104 -18.01 8.13 -20.97
CA TYR A 104 -19.44 7.88 -20.96
C TYR A 104 -19.80 7.25 -22.30
N LEU A 105 -19.89 5.92 -22.38
CA LEU A 105 -20.65 5.30 -23.45
C LEU A 105 -22.10 5.77 -23.24
N PRO A 106 -22.75 6.42 -24.22
CA PRO A 106 -24.16 6.73 -24.09
C PRO A 106 -24.88 5.40 -23.87
N PHE A 107 -25.66 5.30 -22.80
CA PHE A 107 -26.56 4.17 -22.58
C PHE A 107 -27.40 3.97 -23.86
N ILE A 108 -27.13 2.91 -24.62
CA ILE A 108 -28.09 2.43 -25.61
C ILE A 108 -29.12 1.65 -24.82
N ASN A 109 -30.23 2.32 -24.47
CA ASN A 109 -31.43 1.61 -24.06
C ASN A 109 -31.93 0.80 -25.26
N ARG A 110 -32.01 -0.52 -25.11
CA ARG A 110 -32.91 -1.37 -25.90
C ARG A 110 -34.02 -1.87 -25.00
#